data_AF-A0A5N4CSW1-F1
#
_entry.id   AF-A0A5N4CSW1-F1
#
_cell.length_a   1.000
_cell.length_b   1.000
_cell.length_c   1.000
_cell.angle_alpha   90.00
_cell.angle_beta   90.00
_cell.angle_gamma   90.00
#
_symmetry.space_group_name_H-M   'P 1'
#
loop_
_entity.id
_entity.type
_entity.pdbx_description
1 polymer ?
#
loop_
_entity_poly.entity_id
_entity_poly.type
_entity_poly.pdbx_seq_one_letter_code
_entity_poly.pdbx_strand_id
1 'polypeptide(L)'
;MKLNISFPATGCQKLIEVDDERKLRTFYEKRMATEVAADALGEELKGEKDIPGLTDTTVPCRLGPKRASRIRKLFNLSKEDDVRQ
;
A
#
# COMPACT_ATOMS: atom_id res chain seq x y z
N MET A 1 19.22 9.37 -0.57
CA MET A 1 18.76 8.02 -0.97
C MET A 1 17.29 8.06 -1.39
N LYS A 2 16.86 7.24 -2.36
CA LYS A 2 15.45 7.17 -2.78
C LYS A 2 14.74 5.98 -2.13
N LEU A 3 13.60 6.22 -1.51
CA LEU A 3 12.73 5.21 -0.89
C LEU A 3 11.42 5.09 -1.69
N ASN A 4 11.08 3.89 -2.14
CA ASN A 4 9.77 3.62 -2.75
C ASN A 4 8.83 3.05 -1.69
N ILE A 5 7.83 3.84 -1.30
CA ILE A 5 6.84 3.47 -0.28
C ILE A 5 5.50 3.21 -0.97
N SER A 6 4.87 2.09 -0.63
CA SER A 6 3.55 1.71 -1.15
C SER A 6 2.52 1.66 -0.01
N PHE A 7 1.27 2.00 -0.32
CA PHE A 7 0.14 1.83 0.58
C PHE A 7 -0.85 0.80 -0.02
N PRO A 8 -0.77 -0.47 0.41
CA PRO A 8 -1.50 -1.57 -0.24
C PRO A 8 -3.03 -1.42 -0.22
N ALA A 9 -3.58 -0.70 0.77
CA ALA A 9 -5.02 -0.50 0.90
C ALA A 9 -5.62 0.35 -0.23
N THR A 10 -4.88 1.35 -0.71
CA THR A 10 -5.31 2.23 -1.81
C THR A 10 -4.69 1.85 -3.15
N GLY A 11 -3.62 1.04 -3.15
CA GLY A 11 -2.86 0.68 -4.34
C GLY A 11 -1.91 1.78 -4.83
N CYS A 12 -1.73 2.85 -4.06
CA CYS A 12 -0.85 3.96 -4.38
C CYS A 12 0.61 3.69 -3.98
N GLN A 13 1.53 4.35 -4.67
CA GLN A 13 2.96 4.32 -4.35
C GLN A 13 3.56 5.71 -4.52
N LYS A 14 4.55 6.03 -3.69
CA LYS A 14 5.27 7.29 -3.72
C LYS A 14 6.76 7.06 -3.57
N LEU A 15 7.52 7.71 -4.44
CA LEU A 15 8.96 7.80 -4.34
C LEU A 15 9.32 9.01 -3.46
N ILE A 16 10.06 8.79 -2.40
CA ILE A 16 10.53 9.83 -1.49
C ILE A 16 12.04 9.94 -1.62
N GLU A 17 12.53 11.14 -1.90
CA GLU A 17 13.95 11.46 -1.87
C GLU A 17 14.32 11.90 -0.44
N VAL A 18 15.20 11.14 0.21
CA VAL A 18 15.65 11.39 1.58
C VAL A 18 17.15 11.57 1.58
N ASP A 19 17.62 12.80 1.74
CA ASP A 19 19.04 13.12 1.76
C ASP A 19 19.63 13.26 3.17
N ASP A 20 18.79 13.36 4.20
CA ASP A 20 19.24 13.46 5.59
C ASP A 20 19.66 12.09 6.15
N GLU A 21 20.96 11.95 6.40
CA GLU A 21 21.58 10.75 6.96
C GLU A 21 20.99 10.31 8.30
N ARG A 22 20.52 11.25 9.13
CA ARG A 22 19.92 10.93 10.44
C ARG A 22 18.62 10.13 10.27
N LYS A 23 17.86 10.44 9.22
CA LYS A 23 16.62 9.72 8.88
C LYS A 23 16.93 8.32 8.31
N LEU A 24 18.03 8.19 7.58
CA LEU A 24 18.44 6.93 6.94
C LEU A 24 19.09 5.93 7.90
N ARG A 25 19.70 6.43 8.99
CA ARG A 25 20.42 5.62 9.97
C ARG A 25 19.60 4.46 10.54
N THR A 26 18.28 4.62 10.65
CA THR A 26 17.37 3.59 11.16
C THR A 26 17.39 2.30 10.31
N PHE A 27 17.79 2.38 9.04
CA PHE A 27 17.77 1.26 8.10
C PHE A 27 19.08 0.48 8.01
N TYR A 28 20.23 1.05 8.40
CA TYR A 28 21.56 0.52 8.05
C TYR A 28 21.94 -0.83 8.66
N GLU A 29 21.32 -1.23 9.75
CA GLU A 29 21.59 -2.52 10.42
C GLU A 29 20.39 -3.48 10.35
N LYS A 30 19.37 -3.13 9.55
CA LYS A 30 18.15 -3.91 9.43
C LYS A 30 18.23 -4.84 8.23
N ARG A 31 17.77 -6.08 8.42
CA ARG A 31 17.57 -7.02 7.30
C ARG A 31 16.22 -6.77 6.63
N MET A 32 16.06 -7.25 5.40
CA MET A 32 14.76 -7.25 4.72
C MET A 32 13.69 -7.93 5.59
N ALA A 33 12.44 -7.49 5.47
CA ALA A 33 11.28 -7.91 6.27
C ALA A 33 11.32 -7.52 7.77
N THR A 34 12.26 -6.68 8.20
CA THR A 34 12.20 -6.07 9.53
C THR A 34 11.22 -4.89 9.54
N GLU A 35 10.38 -4.80 10.56
CA GLU A 35 9.49 -3.65 10.77
C GLU A 35 10.26 -2.45 11.37
N VAL A 36 9.95 -1.25 10.90
CA VAL A 36 10.60 0.00 11.31
C VAL A 36 9.53 1.08 11.45
N ALA A 37 9.58 1.87 12.53
CA ALA A 37 8.69 3.00 12.73
C ALA A 37 8.98 4.12 11.70
N ALA A 38 7.94 4.61 11.03
CA ALA A 38 8.07 5.60 9.97
C ALA A 38 8.33 7.03 10.48
N ASP A 39 8.04 7.32 11.75
CA ASP A 39 8.24 8.63 12.39
C ASP A 39 9.67 9.19 12.23
N ALA A 40 10.67 8.31 12.15
CA ALA A 40 12.06 8.69 11.98
C ALA A 40 12.35 9.34 10.60
N LEU A 41 11.50 9.13 9.61
CA LEU A 41 11.64 9.68 8.27
C LEU A 41 11.03 11.09 8.14
N GLY A 42 10.11 11.48 9.02
CA GLY A 42 9.52 12.82 9.05
C GLY A 42 8.16 12.86 9.74
N GLU A 43 7.73 14.05 10.18
CA GLU A 43 6.42 14.24 10.81
C GLU A 43 5.25 13.97 9.86
N GLU A 44 5.47 14.08 8.55
CA GLU A 44 4.48 13.75 7.53
C GLU A 44 4.15 12.25 7.47
N LEU A 45 5.06 11.39 7.94
CA LEU A 45 4.85 9.94 8.04
C LEU A 45 4.37 9.53 9.44
N LYS A 46 4.19 10.50 10.34
CA LYS A 46 3.80 10.29 11.73
C LYS A 46 2.28 10.42 11.88
N GLY A 47 1.62 9.30 12.17
CA GLY A 47 0.24 9.26 12.66
C GLY A 47 -0.85 9.22 11.58
N GLU A 48 -1.96 9.89 11.88
CA GLU A 48 -3.27 9.78 11.20
C GLU A 48 -3.46 10.78 10.05
N LYS A 49 -2.45 11.60 9.76
CA LYS A 49 -2.50 12.59 8.69
C LYS A 49 -2.28 11.93 7.33
N ASP A 50 -3.06 12.39 6.36
CA ASP A 50 -2.93 11.94 5.00
C ASP A 50 -1.63 12.41 4.35
N ILE A 51 -0.97 11.47 3.65
CA ILE A 51 0.25 11.73 2.90
C ILE A 51 -0.13 11.98 1.44
N PRO A 52 0.18 13.16 0.90
CA PRO A 52 -0.28 13.53 -0.43
C PRO A 52 0.29 12.61 -1.50
N GLY A 53 -0.61 12.06 -2.32
CA GLY A 53 -0.30 11.10 -3.38
C GLY A 53 -0.05 9.66 -2.91
N LEU A 54 -0.24 9.36 -1.62
CA LEU A 54 -0.14 7.99 -1.08
C LEU A 54 -1.46 7.54 -0.43
N THR A 55 -2.05 8.33 0.47
CA THR A 55 -3.31 7.99 1.13
C THR A 55 -4.51 8.77 0.60
N ASP A 56 -4.30 9.96 0.03
CA ASP A 56 -5.37 10.85 -0.46
C ASP A 56 -6.27 10.24 -1.56
N THR A 57 -5.70 9.38 -2.39
CA THR A 57 -6.38 8.83 -3.57
C THR A 57 -6.39 7.32 -3.52
N THR A 58 -7.48 6.72 -4.03
CA THR A 58 -7.60 5.28 -4.23
C THR A 58 -7.44 4.95 -5.71
N VAL A 59 -6.51 4.05 -6.03
CA VAL A 59 -6.36 3.50 -7.38
C VAL A 59 -7.20 2.23 -7.44
N PRO A 60 -8.31 2.22 -8.21
CA PRO A 60 -9.15 1.03 -8.29
C PRO A 60 -8.41 -0.13 -8.95
N CYS A 61 -8.70 -1.34 -8.48
CA CYS A 61 -8.22 -2.57 -9.12
C CYS A 61 -8.68 -2.60 -10.59
N ARG A 62 -7.74 -2.43 -11.52
CA ARG A 62 -8.02 -2.39 -12.96
C ARG A 62 -8.68 -3.66 -13.49
N LEU A 63 -8.36 -4.82 -12.89
CA LEU A 63 -8.81 -6.12 -13.36
C LEU A 63 -9.66 -6.80 -12.28
N GLY A 64 -10.84 -7.26 -12.71
CA GLY A 64 -11.71 -8.08 -11.88
C GLY A 64 -11.27 -9.55 -11.84
N PRO A 65 -11.80 -10.33 -10.88
CA PRO A 65 -11.56 -11.76 -10.81
C PRO A 65 -12.12 -12.49 -12.04
N LYS A 66 -11.31 -13.36 -12.67
CA LYS A 66 -11.75 -14.17 -13.82
C LYS A 66 -12.42 -15.50 -13.44
N ARG A 67 -12.07 -16.07 -12.28
CA ARG A 67 -12.53 -17.39 -11.85
C ARG A 67 -13.92 -17.27 -11.23
N ALA A 68 -14.87 -18.11 -11.65
CA ALA A 68 -16.23 -18.13 -11.13
C ALA A 68 -16.30 -18.15 -9.59
N SER A 69 -15.45 -18.94 -8.92
CA SER A 69 -15.40 -18.99 -7.45
C SER A 69 -14.98 -17.67 -6.80
N ARG A 70 -14.12 -16.87 -7.44
CA ARG A 70 -13.72 -15.55 -6.94
C ARG A 70 -14.76 -14.47 -7.26
N ILE A 71 -15.44 -14.58 -8.41
CA ILE A 71 -16.57 -13.70 -8.76
C ILE A 71 -17.70 -13.86 -7.76
N ARG A 72 -18.09 -15.12 -7.45
CA ARG A 72 -19.11 -15.40 -6.43
C ARG A 72 -18.76 -14.80 -5.07
N LYS A 73 -17.50 -14.92 -4.63
CA LYS A 73 -17.03 -14.32 -3.37
C LYS A 73 -17.07 -12.79 -3.40
N LEU A 74 -16.77 -12.17 -4.54
CA LEU A 74 -16.77 -10.71 -4.67
C LEU A 74 -18.18 -10.13 -4.58
N PHE A 75 -19.15 -10.79 -5.19
CA PHE A 75 -20.55 -10.34 -5.26
C PHE A 75 -21.47 -11.05 -4.26
N ASN A 76 -20.91 -11.82 -3.32
CA ASN A 76 -21.64 -12.62 -2.33
C ASN A 76 -22.73 -13.53 -2.94
N LEU A 77 -22.43 -14.16 -4.08
CA LEU A 77 -23.33 -15.08 -4.79
C LEU A 77 -23.25 -16.50 -4.23
N SER A 78 -24.36 -17.23 -4.35
CA SER A 78 -24.46 -18.65 -4.08
C SER A 78 -23.86 -19.49 -5.22
N LYS A 79 -23.85 -20.81 -5.06
CA LYS A 79 -23.28 -21.71 -6.09
C LYS A 79 -24.22 -21.83 -7.29
N GLU A 80 -25.51 -21.66 -7.03
CA GLU A 80 -26.64 -21.79 -7.94
C GLU A 80 -26.73 -20.57 -8.88
N ASP A 81 -26.20 -19.42 -8.47
CA ASP A 81 -26.21 -18.18 -9.27
C ASP A 81 -25.27 -18.25 -10.48
N ASP A 82 -25.75 -17.75 -11.62
CA ASP A 82 -24.97 -17.63 -12.86
C ASP A 82 -24.04 -16.41 -12.81
N VAL A 83 -22.74 -16.66 -12.97
CA VAL A 83 -21.68 -15.65 -12.90
C VAL A 83 -21.44 -14.89 -14.21
N ARG A 84 -22.23 -15.17 -15.25
CA ARG A 84 -22.11 -14.56 -16.58
C ARG A 84 -23.07 -13.39 -16.80
N GLN A 85 -24.02 -13.19 -15.87
CA GLN A 85 -24.96 -12.07 -15.88
C GLN A 85 -24.41 -10.89 -15.07
#